data_AF-A0A973RDK4-F1
#
_entry.id   AF-A0A973RDK4-F1
#
_cell.length_a   1.000
_cell.length_b   1.000
_cell.length_c   1.000
_cell.angle_alpha   90.00
_cell.angle_beta   90.00
_cell.angle_gamma   90.00
#
_symmetry.space_group_name_H-M   'P 1'
#
loop_
_entity.id
_entity.type
_entity.pdbx_description
1 polymer ?
#
loop_
_entity_poly.entity_id
_entity_poly.type
_entity_poly.pdbx_seq_one_letter_code
_entity_poly.pdbx_strand_id
1 'polypeptide(L)'
;MRIDETLLNEAKAYAARNGRSLNSVMEDALRQLIHRSTDVAERPPIKLPVSGAATGPKLTWAEIKEMIEQEDVERVLGAGHAHA
;
A
#
# COMPACT_ATOMS: atom_id res chain seq x y z
N MET A 1 1.01 -11.92 33.41
CA MET A 1 0.55 -11.81 32.01
C MET A 1 -0.10 -13.13 31.63
N ARG A 2 -1.37 -13.16 31.22
CA ARG A 2 -2.01 -14.37 30.69
C ARG A 2 -2.05 -14.23 29.18
N ILE A 3 -1.46 -15.18 28.48
CA ILE A 3 -1.45 -15.25 27.02
C ILE A 3 -2.31 -16.45 26.65
N ASP A 4 -3.13 -16.29 25.62
CA ASP A 4 -3.93 -17.36 25.07
C ASP A 4 -3.04 -18.51 24.56
N GLU A 5 -3.45 -19.76 24.79
CA GLU A 5 -2.66 -20.93 24.42
C GLU A 5 -2.49 -21.08 22.90
N THR A 6 -3.49 -20.67 22.13
CA THR A 6 -3.42 -20.70 20.65
C THR A 6 -2.37 -19.71 20.15
N LEU A 7 -2.37 -18.50 20.71
CA LEU A 7 -1.39 -17.46 20.40
C LEU A 7 0.03 -17.87 20.82
N LEU A 8 0.17 -18.56 21.96
CA LEU A 8 1.46 -19.07 22.40
C LEU A 8 2.00 -20.13 21.44
N ASN A 9 1.15 -21.03 20.94
CA ASN A 9 1.56 -22.05 19.98
C ASN A 9 1.96 -21.45 18.63
N GLU A 10 1.24 -20.43 18.17
CA GLU A 10 1.59 -19.70 16.94
C GLU A 10 2.94 -18.98 17.10
N ALA A 11 3.15 -18.30 18.22
CA ALA A 11 4.41 -17.62 18.51
C ALA A 11 5.59 -18.60 18.58
N LYS A 12 5.38 -19.80 19.16
CA LYS A 12 6.40 -20.87 19.17
C LYS A 12 6.71 -21.38 17.76
N ALA A 13 5.69 -21.63 16.94
CA ALA A 13 5.88 -22.05 15.56
C ALA A 13 6.63 -21.00 14.75
N TYR A 14 6.29 -19.72 14.93
CA TYR A 14 6.99 -18.61 14.30
C TYR A 14 8.46 -18.51 14.74
N ALA A 15 8.72 -18.63 16.04
CA ALA A 15 10.07 -18.61 16.60
C ALA A 15 10.93 -19.76 16.04
N ALA A 16 10.40 -20.99 16.02
CA ALA A 16 11.07 -22.15 15.48
C ALA A 16 11.38 -22.01 13.97
N ARG A 17 10.44 -21.48 13.18
CA ARG A 17 10.64 -21.25 11.73
C ARG A 17 11.73 -20.24 11.42
N ASN A 18 11.89 -19.23 12.28
CA ASN A 18 12.88 -18.17 12.10
C ASN A 18 14.21 -18.46 12.84
N GLY A 19 14.34 -19.61 13.49
CA GLY A 19 15.54 -19.96 14.28
C GLY A 19 15.77 -19.03 15.47
N ARG A 20 14.72 -18.36 15.97
CA ARG A 20 14.79 -17.40 17.07
C ARG A 20 14.16 -18.00 18.32
N SER A 21 14.55 -17.49 19.49
CA SER A 21 13.87 -17.83 20.73
C SER A 21 12.52 -17.11 20.82
N LEU A 22 11.55 -17.74 21.48
CA LEU A 22 10.24 -17.14 21.75
C LEU A 22 10.40 -15.77 22.44
N ASN A 23 11.31 -15.67 23.41
CA ASN A 23 11.57 -14.42 24.12
C ASN A 23 12.06 -13.30 23.19
N SER A 24 12.95 -13.61 22.24
CA SER A 24 13.43 -12.63 21.26
C SER A 24 12.31 -12.14 20.34
N VAL A 25 11.40 -13.03 19.93
CA VAL A 25 10.21 -12.66 19.12
C VAL A 25 9.27 -11.77 19.93
N MET A 26 9.02 -12.11 21.19
CA MET A 26 8.16 -11.33 22.08
C MET A 26 8.74 -9.94 22.36
N GLU A 27 10.05 -9.85 22.59
CA GLU A 27 10.73 -8.57 22.80
C GLU A 27 10.68 -7.68 21.56
N ASP A 28 10.91 -8.26 20.37
CA ASP A 28 10.87 -7.55 19.09
C ASP A 28 9.45 -7.04 18.79
N ALA A 29 8.43 -7.87 19.02
CA ALA A 29 7.04 -7.48 18.90
C ALA A 29 6.68 -6.33 19.87
N LEU A 30 7.19 -6.37 21.11
CA LEU A 30 6.96 -5.31 22.08
C LEU A 30 7.66 -4.01 21.66
N ARG A 31 8.91 -4.08 21.17
CA ARG A 31 9.64 -2.92 20.62
C ARG A 31 8.88 -2.31 19.45
N GLN A 32 8.39 -3.13 18.52
CA GLN A 32 7.57 -2.66 17.40
C GLN A 32 6.28 -2.01 17.85
N LEU A 33 5.59 -2.57 18.85
CA LEU A 33 4.35 -2.01 19.38
C LEU A 33 4.57 -0.63 20.01
N ILE A 34 5.61 -0.51 20.84
CA ILE A 34 5.98 0.76 21.48
C ILE A 34 6.34 1.79 20.42
N HIS A 35 7.26 1.45 19.50
CA HIS A 35 7.66 2.39 18.44
C HIS A 35 6.50 2.76 17.52
N ARG A 36 5.66 1.80 17.11
CA ARG A 36 4.48 2.08 16.28
C ARG A 36 3.49 3.02 16.96
N SER A 37 3.34 2.92 18.28
CA SER A 37 2.50 3.86 19.04
C SER A 37 3.08 5.27 19.09
N THR A 38 4.41 5.40 19.07
CA THR A 38 5.12 6.69 19.05
C THR A 38 5.18 7.29 17.64
N ASP A 39 5.22 6.43 16.62
CA ASP A 39 5.35 6.79 15.19
C ASP A 39 3.99 6.95 14.48
N VAL A 40 2.88 6.99 15.24
CA VAL A 40 1.68 7.69 14.78
C VAL A 40 1.97 9.20 14.84
N ALA A 41 3.01 9.63 14.12
CA ALA A 41 3.10 10.99 13.66
C ALA A 41 1.76 11.26 12.95
N GLU A 42 1.08 12.31 13.40
CA GLU A 42 -0.19 12.78 12.87
C GLU A 42 -0.07 12.93 11.35
N ARG A 43 -0.37 11.87 10.60
CA ARG A 43 -0.24 11.88 9.15
C ARG A 43 -1.30 12.85 8.65
N PRO A 44 -0.92 14.00 8.06
CA PRO A 44 -1.91 14.97 7.64
C PRO A 44 -2.85 14.29 6.63
N PRO A 45 -4.16 14.51 6.76
CA PRO A 45 -5.14 13.89 5.87
C PRO A 45 -4.83 14.30 4.44
N ILE A 46 -4.67 13.32 3.55
CA ILE A 46 -4.54 13.58 2.13
C ILE A 46 -5.91 13.89 1.55
N LYS A 47 -6.04 15.02 0.85
CA LYS A 47 -7.25 15.34 0.09
C LYS A 47 -7.16 14.66 -1.27
N LEU A 48 -7.92 13.59 -1.46
CA LEU A 48 -8.08 12.98 -2.78
C LEU A 48 -8.97 13.90 -3.63
N PRO A 49 -8.56 14.24 -4.87
CA PRO A 49 -9.45 14.93 -5.79
C PRO A 49 -10.63 14.01 -6.10
N VAL A 50 -11.86 14.49 -5.84
CA VAL A 50 -13.08 13.77 -6.21
C VAL A 50 -13.51 14.19 -7.61
N SER A 51 -13.82 13.21 -8.46
CA SER A 51 -14.43 13.47 -9.77
C SER A 51 -15.76 14.19 -9.57
N GLY A 52 -15.97 15.32 -10.26
CA GLY A 52 -17.19 16.13 -10.14
C GLY A 52 -17.11 17.32 -9.18
N ALA A 53 -15.95 17.61 -8.57
CA ALA A 53 -15.74 18.87 -7.85
C ALA A 53 -15.92 20.08 -8.78
N ALA A 54 -16.45 21.20 -8.26
CA ALA A 54 -16.68 22.42 -9.05
C ALA A 54 -15.41 22.97 -9.75
N THR A 55 -14.24 22.67 -9.17
CA THR A 55 -12.90 23.02 -9.66
C THR A 55 -12.12 21.83 -10.25
N GLY A 56 -12.76 20.66 -10.36
CA GLY A 56 -12.17 19.52 -11.06
C GLY A 56 -12.18 19.73 -12.58
N PRO A 57 -11.33 19.03 -13.33
CA PRO A 57 -11.40 19.04 -14.79
C PRO A 57 -12.80 18.56 -15.22
N LYS A 58 -13.56 19.45 -15.84
CA LYS A 58 -14.88 19.13 -16.41
C LYS A 58 -14.68 18.51 -17.78
N LEU A 59 -14.03 17.35 -17.81
CA LEU A 59 -13.91 16.59 -19.04
C LEU A 59 -15.29 16.05 -19.40
N THR A 60 -15.79 16.48 -20.54
CA THR A 60 -16.97 15.92 -21.19
C THR A 60 -16.65 14.52 -21.69
N TRP A 61 -17.70 13.73 -21.94
CA TRP A 61 -17.53 12.39 -22.50
C TRP A 61 -16.83 12.40 -23.88
N ALA A 62 -16.97 13.49 -24.64
CA ALA A 62 -16.26 13.68 -25.90
C ALA A 62 -14.75 13.85 -25.69
N GLU A 63 -14.34 14.67 -24.72
CA GLU A 63 -12.92 14.89 -24.39
C GLU A 63 -12.28 13.63 -23.79
N ILE A 64 -13.00 12.88 -22.96
CA ILE A 64 -12.53 11.59 -22.43
C ILE A 64 -12.28 10.60 -23.57
N LYS A 65 -13.20 10.54 -24.53
CA LYS A 65 -13.06 9.64 -25.69
C LYS A 65 -11.87 10.02 -26.56
N GLU A 66 -11.66 11.31 -26.80
CA GLU A 66 -10.52 11.81 -27.56
C GLU A 66 -9.19 11.51 -26.86
N MET A 67 -9.10 11.68 -25.54
CA MET A 67 -7.91 11.33 -24.76
C MET A 67 -7.58 9.84 -24.82
N ILE A 68 -8.58 8.96 -24.70
CA ILE A 68 -8.40 7.51 -24.81
C ILE A 68 -7.93 7.13 -26.23
N GLU A 69 -8.50 7.74 -27.27
CA GLU A 69 -8.09 7.49 -28.66
C GLU A 69 -6.67 7.99 -28.94
N GLN A 70 -6.25 9.10 -28.35
CA GLN A 70 -4.87 9.63 -28.46
C GLN A 70 -3.86 8.72 -27.74
N GLU A 71 -4.17 8.24 -26.53
CA GLU A 71 -3.31 7.30 -25.78
C GLU A 71 -3.15 5.96 -26.51
N ASP A 72 -4.19 5.46 -27.19
CA ASP A 72 -4.10 4.26 -28.03
C ASP A 72 -3.28 4.50 -29.31
N VAL A 73 -3.39 5.68 -29.94
CA VAL A 73 -2.59 6.03 -31.12
C VAL A 73 -1.10 6.16 -30.77
N GLU A 74 -0.74 6.81 -29.67
CA GLU A 74 0.66 6.91 -29.23
C GLU A 74 1.27 5.55 -28.86
N ARG A 75 0.48 4.66 -28.23
CA ARG A 75 0.93 3.29 -27.90
C ARG A 75 1.15 2.43 -29.14
N VAL A 76 0.30 2.56 -30.16
CA VAL A 76 0.44 1.84 -31.43
C VAL A 76 1.58 2.40 -32.28
N LEU A 77 1.76 3.73 -32.34
CA LEU A 77 2.84 4.38 -33.09
C LEU A 77 4.22 4.22 -32.42
N GLY A 78 4.29 4.27 -31.09
CA GLY A 78 5.53 4.05 -30.33
C GLY A 78 6.03 2.60 -30.40
N ALA A 79 5.13 1.62 -30.58
CA ALA A 79 5.50 0.22 -30.83
C ALA A 79 6.05 -0.02 -32.24
N GLY A 80 5.70 0.83 -33.22
CA GLY A 80 6.13 0.73 -34.61
C GLY A 80 7.52 1.31 -34.92
N HIS A 81 8.16 2.01 -33.98
CA HIS A 81 9.50 2.61 -34.15
C HIS A 81 10.61 1.93 -33.32
N ALA A 82 10.27 0.89 -32.55
CA ALA A 82 11.25 0.12 -31.77
C ALA A 82 11.86 -1.08 -32.54
N HIS A 83 11.43 -1.32 -33.79
CA HIS A 83 11.99 -2.37 -34.66
C HIS A 83 12.22 -1.84 -36.08
N ALA A 84 13.29 -1.07 -36.26
CA ALA A 84 13.99 -0.90 -37.54
C ALA A 84 15.47 -0.59 -37.26
#